data_AF-A0A431IE33-F1
#
_entry.id   AF-A0A431IE33-F1
#
_cell.length_a   1.000
_cell.length_b   1.000
_cell.length_c   1.000
_cell.angle_alpha   90.00
_cell.angle_beta   90.00
_cell.angle_gamma   90.00
#
_symmetry.space_group_name_H-M   'P 1'
#
loop_
_entity.id
_entity.type
_entity.pdbx_description
1 polymer ?
#
loop_
_entity_poly.entity_id
_entity_poly.type
_entity_poly.pdbx_seq_one_letter_code
_entity_poly.pdbx_strand_id
1 'polypeptide(L)' 'MNRVNGIAELRAQVAAWKRAAERVALVPTMGNLHAGHIRLVEEARR' A
#
# COMPACT_ATOMS: atom_id res chain seq x y z
N MET A 1 9.60 -2.34 -5.52
CA MET A 1 8.24 -1.78 -5.63
C MET A 1 7.41 -2.77 -6.41
N ASN A 2 6.46 -3.47 -5.77
CA ASN A 2 5.52 -4.34 -6.48
C ASN A 2 4.34 -3.49 -6.97
N ARG A 3 3.96 -3.59 -8.26
CA ARG A 3 2.78 -2.96 -8.83
C ARG A 3 1.80 -4.05 -9.23
N VAL A 4 0.56 -3.96 -8.74
CA VAL A 4 -0.52 -4.89 -9.06
C VAL A 4 -1.59 -4.15 -9.83
N ASN A 5 -2.09 -4.76 -10.91
CA ASN A 5 -3.13 -4.17 -11.76
C ASN A 5 -4.44 -4.97 -11.75
N GLY A 6 -4.46 -6.12 -11.06
CA GLY A 6 -5.62 -7.00 -10.94
C GLY A 6 -6.15 -7.12 -9.52
N ILE A 7 -7.47 -7.19 -9.37
CA ILE A 7 -8.12 -7.36 -8.06
C ILE A 7 -7.72 -8.68 -7.40
N ALA A 8 -7.66 -9.77 -8.17
CA ALA A 8 -7.29 -11.09 -7.66
C ALA A 8 -5.85 -11.11 -7.11
N GLU A 9 -4.92 -10.49 -7.84
CA GLU A 9 -3.52 -10.34 -7.45
C GLU A 9 -3.37 -9.51 -6.16
N LEU A 10 -4.04 -8.35 -6.10
CA LEU A 10 -4.05 -7.51 -4.90
C LEU A 10 -4.57 -8.27 -3.68
N ARG A 11 -5.68 -9.01 -3.82
CA ARG A 11 -6.27 -9.81 -2.73
C ARG A 11 -5.33 -10.91 -2.27
N ALA A 12 -4.65 -11.60 -3.19
CA ALA A 12 -3.68 -12.64 -2.86
C ALA A 12 -2.51 -12.08 -2.05
N GLN A 13 -1.97 -10.93 -2.46
CA GLN A 13 -0.87 -10.24 -1.76
C GLN A 13 -1.30 -9.79 -0.34
N VAL A 14 -2.47 -9.17 -0.21
CA VAL A 14 -3.00 -8.74 1.10
C VAL A 14 -3.25 -9.94 2.02
N ALA A 15 -3.77 -11.05 1.48
CA ALA A 15 -3.97 -12.27 2.27
C ALA A 15 -2.64 -12.86 2.76
N ALA A 16 -1.58 -12.80 1.97
CA ALA A 16 -0.25 -13.24 2.38
C ALA A 16 0.29 -12.40 3.56
N TRP A 17 0.20 -11.07 3.49
CA TRP A 17 0.61 -10.19 4.59
C TRP A 17 -0.20 -10.45 5.86
N LYS A 18 -1.53 -10.63 5.74
CA LYS A 18 -2.39 -10.96 6.89
C LYS A 18 -2.00 -12.29 7.55
N ARG A 19 -1.70 -13.33 6.76
CA ARG A 19 -1.24 -14.63 7.29
C ARG A 19 0.11 -14.53 8.00
N ALA A 20 0.97 -13.63 7.54
CA ALA A 20 2.25 -13.33 8.18
C ALA A 20 2.13 -12.38 9.38
N ALA A 21 0.91 -11.97 9.77
CA ALA A 21 0.64 -11.02 10.84
C ALA A 21 1.37 -9.66 10.67
N GLU A 22 1.61 -9.26 9.42
CA GLU A 22 2.27 -8.01 9.08
C GLU A 22 1.37 -6.79 9.38
N ARG A 23 1.97 -5.68 9.82
CA ARG A 23 1.27 -4.40 9.96
C ARG A 23 1.24 -3.70 8.60
N VAL A 24 0.05 -3.45 8.08
CA VAL A 24 -0.17 -2.84 6.74
C VAL A 24 -0.86 -1.49 6.87
N ALA A 25 -0.31 -0.47 6.21
CA ALA A 25 -0.93 0.85 6.08
C ALA A 25 -1.35 1.11 4.63
N LEU A 26 -2.45 1.86 4.43
CA LEU A 26 -2.98 2.21 3.12
C LEU A 26 -2.93 3.73 2.92
N VAL A 27 -2.32 4.16 1.81
CA VAL A 27 -2.32 5.57 1.36
C VAL A 27 -3.02 5.64 0.00
N PRO A 28 -4.34 5.89 -0.04
CA PRO A 28 -5.07 5.99 -1.29
C PRO A 28 -4.77 7.32 -2.00
N THR A 29 -4.50 7.29 -3.30
CA THR A 29 -4.27 8.48 -4.13
C THR A 29 -4.90 8.30 -5.50
N MET A 30 -5.12 9.40 -6.21
CA MET A 30 -5.56 9.39 -7.62
C MET A 30 -4.39 9.61 -8.60
N GLY A 31 -3.14 9.57 -8.14
CA GLY A 31 -1.95 9.90 -8.95
C GLY A 31 -1.47 11.35 -8.77
N ASN A 32 -0.65 11.84 -9.71
CA ASN A 32 -0.01 13.17 -9.68
C ASN A 32 0.64 13.51 -8.32
N LEU A 33 1.57 12.65 -7.88
CA LEU A 33 2.15 12.72 -6.54
C LEU A 33 3.07 13.93 -6.35
N HIS A 34 3.03 14.50 -5.15
CA HIS A 34 3.85 15.64 -4.73
C HIS A 34 4.17 15.52 -3.23
N ALA A 35 4.92 16.47 -2.67
CA ALA A 35 5.44 16.39 -1.30
C ALA A 35 4.38 16.08 -0.22
N GLY A 36 3.14 16.54 -0.40
CA GLY A 36 2.03 16.23 0.51
C GLY A 36 1.74 14.73 0.58
N HIS A 37 1.70 14.05 -0.56
CA HIS A 37 1.51 12.59 -0.63
C HIS A 37 2.67 11.83 0.01
N ILE A 38 3.90 12.32 -0.15
CA ILE A 38 5.08 11.67 0.44
C ILE A 38 5.03 11.73 1.96
N ARG A 39 4.58 12.85 2.55
CA ARG A 39 4.39 12.93 4.01
C ARG A 39 3.40 11.90 4.54
N LEU A 40 2.32 11.62 3.80
CA LEU A 40 1.37 10.55 4.19
C LEU A 40 2.03 9.17 4.17
N VAL A 41 2.91 8.91 3.20
CA VAL A 41 3.69 7.66 3.13
C VAL A 41 4.72 7.57 4.27
N GLU A 42 5.37 8.68 4.61
CA GLU A 42 6.29 8.74 5.75
C GLU A 42 5.58 8.48 7.07
N GLU A 43 4.39 9.06 7.27
CA GLU A 43 3.57 8.81 8.46
C GLU A 43 3.12 7.34 8.52
N ALA A 44 2.69 6.77 7.40
CA ALA A 44 2.29 5.36 7.31
C ALA A 44 3.43 4.36 7.60
N ARG A 45 4.69 4.78 7.50
CA ARG A 45 5.88 3.95 7.80
C ARG A 45 6.28 3.95 9.27
N ARG A 46 5.78 4.90 10.06
CA ARG A 46 6.04 4.96 11.51
C ARG A 46 5.31 3.80 12.20
#